data_AF-A0A0C1ZBB9-F1
#
_entry.id   AF-A0A0C1ZBB9-F1
#
_cell.length_a   1.000
_cell.length_b   1.000
_cell.length_c   1.000
_cell.angle_alpha   90.00
_cell.angle_beta   90.00
_cell.angle_gamma   90.00
#
_symmetry.space_group_name_H-M   'P 1'
#
loop_
_entity.id
_entity.type
_entity.pdbx_description
1 polymer ?
#
loop_
_entity_poly.entity_id
_entity_poly.type
_entity_poly.pdbx_seq_one_letter_code
_entity_poly.pdbx_strand_id
1 'polypeptide(L)'
;MWSHVTFLTRGHARRFHFGPIEYVPVRPAAVVADLPDMGGGIETVLGAGGRVRVCTCERAMVDVLHTPALGGGWEEIWRSLEMIEFLDLNAVISYALRLDSGTTAARVGLFLEQHRERLFVEEADLERLASHAPKDARYLDTSRAPGRLVHPWNLIVPEQVLNQSWGEVA
;
A
#
# COMPACT_ATOMS: atom_id res chain seq x y z
N MET A 1 -0.68 3.10 24.52
CA MET A 1 -0.83 2.99 23.06
C MET A 1 0.03 4.10 22.45
N TRP A 2 1.13 3.76 21.79
CA TRP A 2 1.94 4.74 21.07
C TRP A 2 1.20 5.07 19.78
N SER A 3 0.69 6.30 19.64
CA SER A 3 0.01 6.75 18.43
C SER A 3 1.02 7.48 17.53
N HIS A 4 1.51 6.78 16.52
CA HIS A 4 2.35 7.34 15.46
C HIS A 4 1.46 7.66 14.25
N VAL A 5 1.58 8.86 13.68
CA VAL A 5 0.94 9.24 12.42
C VAL A 5 2.01 9.65 11.41
N THR A 6 1.99 9.04 10.24
CA THR A 6 2.84 9.46 9.12
C THR A 6 2.14 10.55 8.30
N PHE A 7 2.90 11.49 7.75
CA PHE A 7 2.36 12.50 6.83
C PHE A 7 3.31 12.74 5.66
N LEU A 8 2.75 12.86 4.46
CA LEU A 8 3.52 13.08 3.24
C LEU A 8 3.97 14.54 3.12
N THR A 9 5.25 14.76 2.82
CA THR A 9 5.77 16.11 2.58
C THR A 9 6.94 16.16 1.58
N ARG A 10 6.88 17.16 0.69
CA ARG A 10 7.99 17.56 -0.20
C ARG A 10 8.94 18.55 0.47
N GLY A 11 8.54 19.18 1.56
CA GLY A 11 9.38 20.07 2.33
C GLY A 11 10.31 19.32 3.28
N HIS A 12 11.37 19.98 3.73
CA HIS A 12 12.09 19.50 4.90
C HIS A 12 11.17 19.64 6.13
N ALA A 13 10.89 18.53 6.78
CA ALA A 13 10.19 18.47 8.06
C ALA A 13 10.94 17.54 9.00
N ARG A 14 10.86 17.83 10.31
CA ARG A 14 11.37 16.94 11.36
C ARG A 14 10.18 16.26 12.03
N ARG A 15 10.42 15.09 12.59
CA ARG A 15 9.45 14.45 13.49
C ARG A 15 9.11 15.40 14.65
N PHE A 16 7.86 15.44 15.06
CA PHE A 16 7.40 16.28 16.17
C PHE A 16 6.24 15.62 16.92
N HIS A 17 6.02 16.04 18.16
CA HIS A 17 4.89 15.60 18.97
C HIS A 17 3.79 16.67 18.99
N PHE A 18 2.54 16.24 18.95
CA PHE A 18 1.39 17.05 19.33
C PHE A 18 0.49 16.25 20.25
N GLY A 19 0.42 16.65 21.53
CA GLY A 19 -0.19 15.83 22.56
C GLY A 19 0.52 14.47 22.69
N PRO A 20 -0.23 13.35 22.72
CA PRO A 20 0.34 12.01 22.81
C PRO A 20 0.78 11.43 21.45
N ILE A 21 0.56 12.15 20.34
CA ILE A 21 0.78 11.63 18.97
C ILE A 21 2.15 12.09 18.45
N GLU A 22 2.95 11.15 17.95
CA GLU A 22 4.16 11.44 17.15
C GLU A 22 3.80 11.56 15.67
N TYR A 23 4.18 12.68 15.07
CA TYR A 23 4.02 12.94 13.65
C TYR A 23 5.36 12.75 12.95
N VAL A 24 5.41 11.82 12.00
CA VAL A 24 6.63 11.48 11.27
C VAL A 24 6.50 11.83 9.78
N PRO A 25 7.39 12.68 9.26
CA PRO A 25 7.34 13.05 7.85
C PRO A 25 7.83 11.91 6.97
N VAL A 26 7.09 11.63 5.91
CA VAL A 26 7.42 10.66 4.87
C VAL A 26 7.58 11.39 3.54
N ARG A 27 8.62 11.03 2.78
CA ARG A 27 8.82 11.54 1.43
C ARG A 27 7.96 10.73 0.45
N PRO A 28 7.24 11.38 -0.48
CA PRO A 28 6.60 10.64 -1.58
C PRO A 28 7.68 9.98 -2.46
N ALA A 29 7.31 8.93 -3.18
CA ALA A 29 8.19 8.31 -4.16
C ALA A 29 8.62 9.34 -5.22
N ALA A 30 9.91 9.36 -5.56
CA ALA A 30 10.50 10.41 -6.39
C ALA A 30 9.79 10.58 -7.74
N VAL A 31 9.35 9.48 -8.36
CA VAL A 31 8.66 9.45 -9.66
C VAL A 31 7.31 10.16 -9.67
N VAL A 32 6.65 10.27 -8.51
CA VAL A 32 5.36 10.97 -8.37
C VAL A 32 5.46 12.26 -7.55
N ALA A 33 6.61 12.55 -6.94
CA ALA A 33 6.77 13.62 -5.97
C ALA A 33 6.40 15.01 -6.53
N ASP A 34 6.70 15.25 -7.81
CA ASP A 34 6.47 16.54 -8.47
C ASP A 34 5.13 16.60 -9.23
N LEU A 35 4.39 15.49 -9.28
CA LEU A 35 3.05 15.46 -9.86
C LEU A 35 2.04 16.15 -8.94
N PRO A 36 0.90 16.63 -9.49
CA PRO A 36 -0.23 17.07 -8.68
C PRO A 36 -0.55 16.01 -7.62
N ASP A 37 -0.67 16.48 -6.38
CA ASP A 37 -1.00 15.65 -5.22
C ASP A 37 -0.08 14.43 -5.06
N MET A 38 1.19 14.59 -5.42
CA MET A 38 2.22 13.56 -5.28
C MET A 38 1.81 12.23 -5.94
N GLY A 39 1.12 12.30 -7.07
CA GLY A 39 0.58 11.15 -7.81
C GLY A 39 -0.93 10.97 -7.74
N GLY A 40 -1.64 11.83 -7.00
CA GLY A 40 -3.11 11.80 -6.87
C GLY A 40 -3.59 11.04 -5.63
N GLY A 41 -4.92 10.96 -5.50
CA GLY A 41 -5.58 10.28 -4.37
C GLY A 41 -5.43 11.02 -3.05
N ILE A 42 -5.37 12.35 -3.09
CA ILE A 42 -5.41 13.22 -1.92
C ILE A 42 -6.70 14.04 -1.98
N GLU A 43 -7.44 14.07 -0.88
CA GLU A 43 -8.65 14.87 -0.75
C GLU A 43 -8.54 15.87 0.40
N THR A 44 -9.38 16.90 0.37
CA THR A 44 -9.47 17.89 1.45
C THR A 44 -10.74 17.65 2.24
N VAL A 45 -10.58 17.32 3.51
CA VAL A 45 -11.68 17.10 4.46
C VAL A 45 -11.74 18.24 5.48
N LEU A 46 -12.92 18.46 6.05
CA LEU A 46 -13.12 19.39 7.16
C LEU A 46 -12.91 18.63 8.48
N GLY A 47 -11.90 19.04 9.25
CA GLY A 47 -11.68 18.60 10.62
C GLY A 47 -12.02 19.71 11.63
N ALA A 48 -11.94 19.38 12.91
CA ALA A 48 -12.26 20.32 14.00
C ALA A 48 -11.40 21.60 14.01
N GLY A 49 -10.21 21.57 13.41
CA GLY A 49 -9.29 22.70 13.30
C GLY A 49 -9.23 23.37 11.91
N GLY A 50 -10.09 22.98 10.97
CA GLY A 50 -10.11 23.53 9.61
C GLY A 50 -9.95 22.46 8.52
N ARG A 51 -9.41 22.86 7.37
CA ARG A 51 -9.22 21.96 6.21
C ARG A 51 -7.94 21.15 6.37
N VAL A 52 -8.05 19.84 6.26
CA VAL A 52 -6.92 18.90 6.31
C VAL A 52 -6.89 18.11 5.02
N ARG A 53 -5.67 17.85 4.51
CA ARG A 53 -5.47 17.01 3.34
C ARG A 53 -5.16 15.59 3.78
N VAL A 54 -5.88 14.61 3.26
CA VAL A 54 -5.76 13.19 3.64
C VAL A 54 -5.65 12.33 2.38
N CYS A 55 -5.00 11.17 2.50
CA CYS A 55 -5.03 10.17 1.45
C CYS A 55 -6.43 9.55 1.38
N THR A 56 -6.91 9.35 0.15
CA THR A 56 -8.02 8.43 -0.15
C THR A 56 -7.68 7.00 0.28
N CYS A 57 -8.68 6.14 0.43
CA CYS A 57 -8.48 4.75 0.82
C CYS A 57 -7.61 3.99 -0.20
N GLU A 58 -7.86 4.22 -1.48
CA GLU A 58 -7.12 3.66 -2.61
C GLU A 58 -5.64 4.06 -2.58
N ARG A 59 -5.38 5.35 -2.33
CA ARG A 59 -4.02 5.86 -2.17
C ARG A 59 -3.32 5.23 -0.98
N ALA A 60 -3.99 5.17 0.18
CA ALA A 60 -3.43 4.60 1.40
C ALA A 60 -3.10 3.11 1.24
N MET A 61 -4.00 2.33 0.61
CA MET A 61 -3.78 0.93 0.28
C MET A 61 -2.51 0.73 -0.55
N VAL A 62 -2.36 1.50 -1.63
CA VAL A 62 -1.18 1.37 -2.50
C VAL A 62 0.08 1.84 -1.78
N ASP A 63 0.01 2.90 -0.96
CA ASP A 63 1.17 3.40 -0.20
C ASP A 63 1.69 2.37 0.80
N VAL A 64 0.82 1.68 1.55
CA VAL A 64 1.25 0.62 2.49
C VAL A 64 1.81 -0.61 1.76
N LEU A 65 1.30 -0.93 0.56
CA LEU A 65 1.87 -2.02 -0.26
C LEU A 65 3.17 -1.59 -0.96
N HIS A 66 3.36 -0.32 -1.27
CA HIS A 66 4.61 0.23 -1.79
C HIS A 66 5.71 0.21 -0.74
N THR A 67 5.38 0.67 0.48
CA THR A 67 6.31 0.74 1.61
C THR A 67 5.74 0.03 2.86
N PRO A 68 5.79 -1.31 2.92
CA PRO A 68 5.21 -2.11 4.01
C PRO A 68 5.71 -1.75 5.41
N ALA A 69 6.93 -1.22 5.51
CA ALA A 69 7.51 -0.75 6.77
C ALA A 69 6.72 0.41 7.42
N LEU A 70 5.86 1.10 6.68
CA LEU A 70 4.98 2.15 7.18
C LEU A 70 3.58 1.65 7.57
N GLY A 71 3.26 0.37 7.29
CA GLY A 71 1.96 -0.24 7.56
C GLY A 71 1.96 -1.25 8.71
N GLY A 72 2.99 -1.27 9.55
CA GLY A 72 3.06 -2.18 10.72
C GLY A 72 3.45 -3.63 10.40
N GLY A 73 3.64 -3.97 9.13
CA GLY A 73 4.01 -5.32 8.66
C GLY A 73 2.87 -6.00 7.90
N TRP A 74 3.15 -7.17 7.31
CA TRP A 74 2.20 -7.81 6.39
C TRP A 74 0.88 -8.23 7.03
N GLU A 75 0.88 -8.67 8.29
CA GLU A 75 -0.33 -9.01 9.04
C GLU A 75 -1.25 -7.79 9.19
N GLU A 76 -0.70 -6.70 9.73
CA GLU A 76 -1.47 -5.48 9.97
C GLU A 76 -1.96 -4.87 8.66
N ILE A 77 -1.14 -4.90 7.61
CA ILE A 77 -1.55 -4.48 6.25
C ILE A 77 -2.72 -5.33 5.76
N TRP A 78 -2.60 -6.67 5.72
CA TRP A 78 -3.67 -7.53 5.20
C TRP A 78 -4.97 -7.34 5.98
N ARG A 79 -4.91 -7.42 7.31
CA ARG A 79 -6.10 -7.23 8.16
C ARG A 79 -6.73 -5.85 7.99
N SER A 80 -5.91 -4.81 7.87
CA SER A 80 -6.42 -3.44 7.67
C SER A 80 -7.12 -3.29 6.33
N LEU A 81 -6.57 -3.88 5.27
CA LEU A 81 -7.15 -3.81 3.93
C LEU A 81 -8.35 -4.74 3.75
N GLU A 82 -8.44 -5.82 4.52
CA GLU A 82 -9.62 -6.71 4.58
C GLU A 82 -10.86 -6.00 5.14
N MET A 83 -10.69 -4.97 5.98
CA MET A 83 -11.79 -4.14 6.47
C MET A 83 -12.37 -3.18 5.41
N ILE A 84 -11.71 -2.99 4.27
CA ILE A 84 -12.17 -2.06 3.23
C ILE A 84 -13.21 -2.75 2.35
N GLU A 85 -14.46 -2.33 2.40
CA GLU A 85 -15.55 -2.96 1.63
C GLU A 85 -15.57 -2.54 0.15
N PHE A 86 -15.13 -1.33 -0.16
CA PHE A 86 -15.22 -0.75 -1.51
C PHE A 86 -13.94 0.01 -1.86
N LEU A 87 -13.49 -0.16 -3.10
CA LEU A 87 -12.35 0.56 -3.69
C LEU A 87 -12.69 0.96 -5.11
N ASP A 88 -12.32 2.17 -5.51
CA ASP A 88 -12.17 2.50 -6.93
C ASP A 88 -10.93 1.78 -7.48
N LEU A 89 -11.13 0.62 -8.11
CA LEU A 89 -10.04 -0.19 -8.68
C LEU A 89 -9.25 0.58 -9.76
N ASN A 90 -9.88 1.49 -10.50
CA ASN A 90 -9.16 2.30 -11.47
C ASN A 90 -8.22 3.29 -10.78
N ALA A 91 -8.64 3.90 -9.66
CA ALA A 91 -7.77 4.76 -8.86
C ALA A 91 -6.61 3.97 -8.24
N VAL A 92 -6.87 2.79 -7.68
CA VAL A 92 -5.83 1.88 -7.15
C VAL A 92 -4.80 1.54 -8.23
N ILE A 93 -5.25 1.03 -9.37
CA ILE A 93 -4.36 0.58 -10.46
C ILE A 93 -3.60 1.77 -11.06
N SER A 94 -4.30 2.88 -11.36
CA SER A 94 -3.68 4.08 -11.92
C SER A 94 -2.56 4.60 -11.02
N TYR A 95 -2.79 4.68 -9.71
CA TYR A 95 -1.78 5.16 -8.79
C TYR A 95 -0.65 4.13 -8.58
N ALA A 96 -0.95 2.84 -8.48
CA ALA A 96 0.07 1.78 -8.39
C ALA A 96 1.03 1.78 -9.59
N LEU A 97 0.51 1.99 -10.80
CA LEU A 97 1.33 2.06 -12.02
C LEU A 97 2.15 3.35 -12.12
N ARG A 98 1.63 4.48 -11.63
CA ARG A 98 2.37 5.77 -11.57
C ARG A 98 3.60 5.71 -10.67
N LEU A 99 3.64 4.79 -9.71
CA LEU A 99 4.80 4.57 -8.86
C LEU A 99 5.97 3.89 -9.59
N ASP A 100 5.79 3.44 -10.83
CA ASP A 100 6.83 2.85 -11.70
C ASP A 100 7.67 1.78 -10.98
N SER A 101 6.99 0.94 -10.20
CA SER A 101 7.60 -0.09 -9.38
C SER A 101 6.91 -1.42 -9.65
N GLY A 102 7.59 -2.31 -10.37
CA GLY A 102 7.04 -3.62 -10.69
C GLY A 102 6.70 -4.42 -9.44
N THR A 103 7.52 -4.34 -8.39
CA THR A 103 7.23 -4.98 -7.09
C THR A 103 5.95 -4.43 -6.47
N THR A 104 5.67 -3.13 -6.61
CA THR A 104 4.42 -2.52 -6.12
C THR A 104 3.23 -2.99 -6.93
N ALA A 105 3.32 -2.97 -8.26
CA ALA A 105 2.28 -3.50 -9.14
C ALA A 105 1.96 -4.96 -8.80
N ALA A 106 2.98 -5.78 -8.57
CA ALA A 106 2.83 -7.17 -8.19
C ALA A 106 2.20 -7.37 -6.80
N ARG A 107 2.56 -6.57 -5.80
CA ARG A 107 1.94 -6.65 -4.46
C ARG A 107 0.47 -6.23 -4.48
N VAL A 108 0.15 -5.16 -5.20
CA VAL A 108 -1.24 -4.71 -5.40
C VAL A 108 -2.03 -5.79 -6.14
N GLY A 109 -1.46 -6.34 -7.20
CA GLY A 109 -2.07 -7.42 -7.98
C GLY A 109 -2.35 -8.68 -7.15
N LEU A 110 -1.37 -9.13 -6.37
CA LEU A 110 -1.52 -10.27 -5.45
C LEU A 110 -2.67 -10.04 -4.45
N PHE A 111 -2.73 -8.86 -3.84
CA PHE A 111 -3.80 -8.54 -2.89
C PHE A 111 -5.17 -8.54 -3.58
N LEU A 112 -5.30 -7.90 -4.74
CA LEU A 112 -6.55 -7.84 -5.50
C LEU A 112 -6.98 -9.23 -5.99
N GLU A 113 -6.04 -10.08 -6.42
CA GLU A 113 -6.30 -11.46 -6.84
C GLU A 113 -6.88 -12.29 -5.68
N GLN A 114 -6.25 -12.22 -4.49
CA GLN A 114 -6.74 -12.95 -3.30
C GLN A 114 -8.13 -12.48 -2.83
N HIS A 115 -8.50 -11.24 -3.12
CA HIS A 115 -9.77 -10.65 -2.71
C HIS A 115 -10.71 -10.37 -3.88
N ARG A 116 -10.52 -11.08 -5.00
CA ARG A 116 -11.20 -10.82 -6.28
C ARG A 116 -12.72 -10.77 -6.14
N GLU A 117 -13.31 -11.78 -5.49
CA GLU A 117 -14.77 -11.87 -5.35
C GLU A 117 -15.33 -10.71 -4.51
N ARG A 118 -14.65 -10.39 -3.40
CA ARG A 118 -15.08 -9.36 -2.44
C ARG A 118 -14.99 -7.95 -3.02
N LEU A 119 -13.95 -7.69 -3.79
CA LEU A 119 -13.66 -6.36 -4.37
C LEU A 119 -14.14 -6.24 -5.82
N PHE A 120 -14.84 -7.24 -6.34
CA PHE A 120 -15.35 -7.29 -7.72
C PHE A 120 -14.25 -7.07 -8.78
N VAL A 121 -13.07 -7.66 -8.57
CA VAL A 121 -11.90 -7.47 -9.44
C VAL A 121 -12.06 -8.27 -10.73
N GLU A 122 -11.96 -7.60 -11.88
CA GLU A 122 -12.04 -8.27 -13.17
C GLU A 122 -10.68 -8.83 -13.62
N GLU A 123 -10.68 -9.69 -14.64
CA GLU A 123 -9.41 -10.20 -15.21
C GLU A 123 -8.58 -9.08 -15.84
N ALA A 124 -9.24 -8.14 -16.52
CA ALA A 124 -8.58 -6.99 -17.14
C ALA A 124 -7.83 -6.11 -16.10
N ASP A 125 -8.33 -6.02 -14.87
CA ASP A 125 -7.67 -5.29 -13.79
C ASP A 125 -6.35 -5.96 -13.39
N LEU A 126 -6.35 -7.29 -13.26
CA LEU A 126 -5.15 -8.05 -12.92
C LEU A 126 -4.14 -8.05 -14.07
N GLU A 127 -4.58 -8.16 -15.31
CA GLU A 127 -3.70 -8.11 -16.50
C GLU A 127 -2.91 -6.80 -16.59
N ARG A 128 -3.56 -5.67 -16.28
CA ARG A 128 -2.91 -4.35 -16.24
C ARG A 128 -1.76 -4.31 -15.24
N LEU A 129 -1.93 -4.91 -14.07
CA LEU A 129 -0.87 -4.99 -13.05
C LEU A 129 0.19 -6.03 -13.39
N ALA A 130 -0.23 -7.19 -13.90
CA ALA A 130 0.65 -8.31 -14.24
C ALA A 130 1.62 -7.94 -15.37
N SER A 131 1.19 -7.15 -16.34
CA SER A 131 2.06 -6.62 -17.41
C SER A 131 3.19 -5.71 -16.89
N HIS A 132 3.06 -5.16 -15.68
CA HIS A 132 4.07 -4.34 -15.01
C HIS A 132 4.81 -5.09 -13.89
N ALA A 133 4.44 -6.34 -13.60
CA ALA A 133 5.09 -7.15 -12.58
C ALA A 133 6.59 -7.35 -12.91
N PRO A 134 7.45 -7.62 -11.90
CA PRO A 134 8.86 -7.87 -12.14
C PRO A 134 9.04 -9.06 -13.08
N LYS A 135 10.02 -8.98 -13.99
CA LYS A 135 10.34 -10.09 -14.90
C LYS A 135 11.00 -11.28 -14.17
N ASP A 136 11.79 -10.96 -13.14
CA ASP A 136 12.48 -11.94 -12.31
C ASP A 136 11.80 -12.09 -10.95
N ALA A 137 11.95 -13.24 -10.32
CA ALA A 137 11.45 -13.49 -8.97
C ALA A 137 11.98 -12.44 -7.97
N ARG A 138 11.06 -11.84 -7.20
CA ARG A 138 11.36 -10.88 -6.14
C ARG A 138 10.77 -11.36 -4.82
N TYR A 139 11.49 -11.19 -3.73
CA TYR A 139 10.89 -11.39 -2.41
C TYR A 139 9.79 -10.36 -2.15
N LEU A 140 8.76 -10.78 -1.39
CA LEU A 140 7.65 -9.93 -1.02
C LEU A 140 8.13 -8.61 -0.39
N ASP A 141 9.17 -8.64 0.45
CA ASP A 141 9.84 -7.45 1.01
C ASP A 141 11.35 -7.66 1.24
N THR A 142 11.94 -6.71 1.96
CA THR A 142 13.36 -6.72 2.33
C THR A 142 13.72 -7.75 3.40
N SER A 143 12.75 -8.35 4.11
CA SER A 143 13.03 -9.42 5.08
C SER A 143 13.52 -10.69 4.37
N ARG A 144 13.15 -10.87 3.10
CA ARG A 144 13.46 -12.03 2.27
C ARG A 144 13.06 -13.35 2.94
N ALA A 145 11.97 -13.34 3.69
CA ALA A 145 11.41 -14.54 4.28
C ALA A 145 11.16 -15.60 3.19
N PRO A 146 11.46 -16.89 3.47
CA PRO A 146 11.20 -17.97 2.54
C PRO A 146 9.71 -18.09 2.25
N GLY A 147 9.37 -18.57 1.06
CA GLY A 147 7.98 -18.64 0.61
C GLY A 147 7.85 -19.30 -0.75
N ARG A 148 6.63 -19.22 -1.30
CA ARG A 148 6.30 -19.76 -2.61
C ARG A 148 6.37 -18.68 -3.67
N LEU A 149 6.94 -19.01 -4.83
CA LEU A 149 6.88 -18.13 -5.99
C LEU A 149 5.46 -18.15 -6.56
N VAL A 150 4.84 -16.97 -6.65
CA VAL A 150 3.48 -16.80 -7.19
C VAL A 150 3.57 -16.13 -8.55
N HIS A 151 3.07 -16.83 -9.57
CA HIS A 151 2.85 -16.28 -10.90
C HIS A 151 1.40 -15.79 -11.02
N PRO A 152 1.12 -14.72 -11.80
CA PRO A 152 2.05 -13.98 -12.67
C PRO A 152 2.89 -12.91 -11.97
N TRP A 153 2.70 -12.70 -10.66
CA TRP A 153 3.30 -11.60 -9.91
C TRP A 153 4.83 -11.68 -9.75
N ASN A 154 5.42 -12.86 -9.95
CA ASN A 154 6.83 -13.15 -9.72
C ASN A 154 7.30 -12.73 -8.31
N LEU A 155 6.42 -12.90 -7.32
CA LEU A 155 6.72 -12.65 -5.92
C LEU A 155 6.95 -13.97 -5.18
N ILE A 156 8.02 -14.03 -4.39
CA ILE A 156 8.24 -15.07 -3.39
C ILE A 156 7.50 -14.60 -2.14
N VAL A 157 6.36 -15.22 -1.87
CA VAL A 157 5.41 -14.82 -0.83
C VAL A 157 5.47 -15.83 0.32
N PRO A 158 5.71 -15.39 1.56
CA PRO A 158 5.67 -16.28 2.73
C PRO A 158 4.31 -16.97 2.87
N GLU A 159 4.32 -18.25 3.28
CA GLU A 159 3.09 -19.05 3.43
C GLU A 159 2.08 -18.41 4.39
N GLN A 160 2.55 -17.71 5.43
CA GLN A 160 1.66 -16.99 6.35
C GLN A 160 0.84 -15.88 5.68
N VAL A 161 1.38 -15.21 4.66
CA VAL A 161 0.67 -14.19 3.89
C VAL A 161 -0.27 -14.84 2.87
N LEU A 162 0.19 -15.92 2.22
CA LEU A 162 -0.62 -16.66 1.23
C LEU A 162 -1.85 -17.31 1.85
N ASN A 163 -1.67 -17.94 3.00
CA ASN A 163 -2.73 -18.66 3.70
C ASN A 163 -3.45 -17.77 4.71
N GLN A 164 -3.06 -16.48 4.82
CA GLN A 164 -3.56 -15.53 5.82
C GLN A 164 -3.50 -16.08 7.24
N SER A 165 -2.50 -16.93 7.51
CA SER A 165 -2.31 -17.62 8.77
C SER A 165 -1.32 -16.83 9.61
N TRP A 166 -1.85 -15.84 10.33
CA TRP A 166 -1.09 -15.09 11.31
C TRP A 166 -1.03 -15.93 12.58
N GLY A 167 0.18 -16.32 13.01
CA GLY A 167 0.31 -17.14 14.21
C GLY A 167 -0.42 -16.48 15.37
N GLU A 168 -1.42 -17.16 15.93
CA GLU A 168 -1.98 -16.76 17.21
C GLU A 168 -0.85 -16.85 18.24
N VAL A 169 -0.34 -15.70 18.67
CA VAL A 169 0.29 -15.66 19.99
C VAL A 169 -0.86 -15.82 20.97
N ALA A 170 -0.89 -16.99 21.59
CA ALA A 170 -1.85 -17.41 22.62
C ALA A 170 -2.16 -16.34 23.68
#